data_AF-A0A2P5BT87-F1
#
_entry.id   AF-A0A2P5BT87-F1
#
_cell.length_a   1.000
_cell.length_b   1.000
_cell.length_c   1.000
_cell.angle_alpha   90.00
_cell.angle_beta   90.00
_cell.angle_gamma   90.00
#
_symmetry.space_group_name_H-M   'P 1'
#
loop_
_entity.id
_entity.type
_entity.pdbx_description
1 polymer ?
#
loop_
_entity_poly.entity_id
_entity_poly.type
_entity_poly.pdbx_seq_one_letter_code
_entity_poly.pdbx_strand_id
1 'polypeptide(L)'
;MVQAEFLHHVGVNYLFVPWISWLLLLQTAPFLAPTTVPYLVLWWLFAVPVVLLDVKIYGQWFTKGKRYLSMAANPTSQLSVIGNLVGAQAAARMGWRESAVALFSLGMVHYLVLFVTLYQRLSGGDRLPAMLRPVFFLFFAAPSMASLAWKSIAGAFDMGSKMLFFLSLFLFTSLICRPMLFKRSMRRFNVAWWAYSFPLSVLALASVEYAQEVKGVMAHILMLFMLVLSVLVSLSLVIFTVINTRMLLPDNDPIATTLLHSLPLVYRRDQN
;
A
#
# COMPACT_ATOMS: atom_id res chain seq x y z
N MET A 1 18.17 -7.77 -12.80
CA MET A 1 17.05 -6.89 -12.39
C MET A 1 16.69 -7.05 -10.91
N VAL A 2 16.24 -8.23 -10.46
CA VAL A 2 15.81 -8.46 -9.05
C VAL A 2 16.88 -8.10 -8.01
N GLN A 3 18.14 -8.53 -8.19
CA GLN A 3 19.23 -8.16 -7.25
C GLN A 3 19.53 -6.65 -7.20
N ALA A 4 19.38 -5.93 -8.32
CA ALA A 4 19.60 -4.49 -8.38
C ALA A 4 18.48 -3.71 -7.68
N GLU A 5 17.24 -4.20 -7.79
CA GLU A 5 16.08 -3.65 -7.08
C GLU A 5 16.12 -3.93 -5.57
N PHE A 6 16.64 -5.11 -5.18
CA PHE A 6 16.90 -5.48 -3.79
C PHE A 6 17.98 -4.63 -3.09
N LEU A 7 18.88 -3.99 -3.85
CA LEU A 7 19.93 -3.11 -3.34
C LEU A 7 19.48 -1.63 -3.34
N HIS A 8 18.40 -1.30 -4.04
CA HIS A 8 17.91 0.07 -4.15
C HIS A 8 17.01 0.44 -2.97
N HIS A 9 17.35 1.50 -2.23
CA HIS A 9 16.74 1.85 -0.93
C HIS A 9 15.23 2.14 -0.98
N VAL A 10 14.67 2.42 -2.17
CA VAL A 10 13.23 2.64 -2.38
C VAL A 10 12.55 1.44 -3.05
N GLY A 11 13.29 0.67 -3.86
CA GLY A 11 12.77 -0.47 -4.63
C GLY A 11 12.36 -1.66 -3.76
N VAL A 12 13.10 -1.90 -2.66
CA VAL A 12 12.81 -2.99 -1.72
C VAL A 12 11.37 -2.91 -1.16
N ASN A 13 10.83 -1.70 -0.97
CA ASN A 13 9.47 -1.52 -0.45
C ASN A 13 8.39 -1.95 -1.44
N TYR A 14 8.67 -1.96 -2.74
CA TYR A 14 7.73 -2.46 -3.74
C TYR A 14 7.67 -3.99 -3.78
N LEU A 15 8.65 -4.69 -3.20
CA LEU A 15 8.64 -6.15 -3.08
C LEU A 15 7.53 -6.66 -2.15
N PHE A 16 6.94 -5.80 -1.32
CA PHE A 16 5.75 -6.16 -0.52
C PHE A 16 4.48 -6.26 -1.37
N VAL A 17 4.40 -5.55 -2.50
CA VAL A 17 3.16 -5.42 -3.29
C VAL A 17 2.63 -6.77 -3.78
N PRO A 18 3.44 -7.67 -4.38
CA PRO A 18 2.94 -8.97 -4.83
C PRO A 18 2.35 -9.81 -3.69
N TRP A 19 2.98 -9.79 -2.51
CA TRP A 19 2.52 -10.55 -1.35
C TRP A 19 1.24 -9.97 -0.75
N ILE A 20 1.13 -8.64 -0.66
CA ILE A 20 -0.09 -7.95 -0.23
C ILE A 20 -1.23 -8.28 -1.18
N SER A 21 -1.00 -8.19 -2.49
CA SER A 21 -2.01 -8.53 -3.50
C SER A 21 -2.47 -9.97 -3.36
N TRP A 22 -1.56 -10.92 -3.14
CA TRP A 22 -1.93 -12.32 -2.97
C TRP A 22 -2.71 -12.59 -1.68
N LEU A 23 -2.33 -11.95 -0.57
CA LEU A 23 -3.08 -12.02 0.69
C LEU A 23 -4.48 -11.42 0.58
N LEU A 24 -4.65 -10.33 -0.17
CA LEU A 24 -5.97 -9.74 -0.44
C LEU A 24 -6.82 -10.65 -1.33
N LEU A 25 -6.23 -11.23 -2.38
CA LEU A 25 -6.90 -12.19 -3.26
C LEU A 25 -7.34 -13.44 -2.49
N LEU A 26 -6.49 -13.94 -1.58
CA LEU A 26 -6.82 -15.05 -0.72
C LEU A 26 -8.04 -14.74 0.16
N GLN A 27 -8.16 -13.50 0.65
CA GLN A 27 -9.28 -13.06 1.49
C GLN A 27 -10.59 -12.81 0.73
N THR A 28 -10.54 -12.59 -0.58
CA THR A 28 -11.72 -12.34 -1.43
C THR A 28 -12.15 -13.57 -2.23
N ALA A 29 -11.35 -14.64 -2.25
CA ALA A 29 -11.66 -15.88 -2.96
C ALA A 29 -12.92 -16.56 -2.40
N PRO A 30 -14.04 -16.66 -3.16
CA PRO A 30 -15.29 -17.20 -2.67
C PRO A 30 -15.27 -18.73 -2.48
N PHE A 31 -14.28 -19.41 -3.06
CA PHE A 31 -14.15 -20.87 -3.08
C PHE A 31 -13.25 -21.42 -1.97
N LEU A 32 -12.52 -20.57 -1.23
CA LEU A 32 -11.65 -20.99 -0.14
C LEU A 32 -12.22 -20.50 1.20
N ALA A 33 -12.79 -21.42 1.98
CA ALA A 33 -13.18 -21.09 3.34
C ALA A 33 -11.93 -20.85 4.20
N PRO A 34 -11.89 -19.84 5.08
CA PRO A 34 -10.73 -19.52 5.92
C PRO A 34 -10.22 -20.66 6.81
N THR A 35 -11.04 -21.68 7.04
CA THR A 35 -10.70 -22.86 7.87
C THR A 35 -10.12 -24.03 7.06
N THR A 36 -10.03 -23.92 5.73
CA THR A 36 -9.51 -25.01 4.90
C THR A 36 -7.98 -25.06 4.90
N VAL A 37 -7.43 -26.28 4.92
CA VAL A 37 -5.97 -26.53 4.83
C VAL A 37 -5.28 -25.74 3.70
N PRO A 38 -5.81 -25.68 2.45
CA PRO A 38 -5.19 -24.85 1.41
C PRO A 38 -5.11 -23.36 1.77
N TYR A 39 -6.11 -22.81 2.45
CA TYR A 39 -6.10 -21.40 2.88
C TYR A 39 -4.97 -21.14 3.87
N LEU A 40 -4.78 -22.04 4.84
CA LEU A 40 -3.70 -21.96 5.85
C LEU A 40 -2.31 -22.02 5.22
N VAL A 41 -2.10 -22.95 4.28
CA VAL A 41 -0.82 -23.10 3.58
C VAL A 41 -0.50 -21.87 2.75
N LEU A 42 -1.49 -21.36 2.00
CA LEU A 42 -1.32 -20.15 1.19
C LEU A 42 -1.06 -18.91 2.06
N TRP A 43 -1.73 -18.80 3.21
CA TRP A 43 -1.46 -17.71 4.13
C TRP A 43 -0.01 -17.72 4.62
N TRP A 44 0.51 -18.88 5.06
CA TRP A 44 1.92 -19.00 5.45
C TRP A 44 2.87 -18.64 4.31
N LEU A 45 2.59 -19.15 3.11
CA LEU A 45 3.39 -18.89 1.92
C LEU A 45 3.52 -17.40 1.60
N PHE A 46 2.48 -16.62 1.87
CA PHE A 46 2.49 -15.17 1.59
C PHE A 46 2.90 -14.31 2.80
N ALA A 47 2.61 -14.75 4.02
CA ALA A 47 2.96 -14.03 5.24
C ALA A 47 4.46 -14.13 5.56
N VAL A 48 5.11 -15.27 5.32
CA VAL A 48 6.55 -15.46 5.61
C VAL A 48 7.42 -14.48 4.85
N PRO A 49 7.28 -14.29 3.53
CA PRO A 49 8.04 -13.29 2.80
C PRO A 49 7.85 -11.86 3.33
N VAL A 50 6.63 -11.49 3.74
CA VAL A 50 6.34 -10.17 4.34
C VAL A 50 7.14 -10.00 5.63
N VAL A 51 7.05 -10.96 6.55
CA VAL A 51 7.77 -10.92 7.83
C VAL A 51 9.28 -10.95 7.63
N LEU A 52 9.80 -11.75 6.69
CA LEU A 52 11.23 -11.78 6.38
C LEU A 52 11.73 -10.44 5.81
N LEU A 53 10.94 -9.80 4.93
CA LEU A 53 11.25 -8.47 4.41
C LEU A 53 11.23 -7.43 5.54
N ASP A 54 10.27 -7.52 6.47
CA ASP A 54 10.23 -6.67 7.65
C ASP A 54 11.46 -6.87 8.53
N VAL A 55 11.80 -8.10 8.92
CA VAL A 55 12.99 -8.37 9.74
C VAL A 55 14.25 -7.84 9.06
N LYS A 56 14.38 -7.96 7.73
CA LYS A 56 15.53 -7.42 6.99
C LYS A 56 15.57 -5.90 7.00
N ILE A 57 14.47 -5.22 6.65
CA ILE A 57 14.43 -3.75 6.55
C ILE A 57 14.62 -3.15 7.94
N TYR A 58 13.97 -3.70 8.95
CA TYR A 58 14.00 -3.17 10.31
C TYR A 58 15.32 -3.53 10.99
N GLY A 59 15.85 -4.74 10.77
CA GLY A 59 17.20 -5.11 11.22
C GLY A 59 18.27 -4.16 10.67
N GLN A 60 18.13 -3.74 9.42
CA GLN A 60 18.99 -2.70 8.84
C GLN A 60 18.79 -1.33 9.51
N TRP A 61 17.56 -0.95 9.87
CA TRP A 61 17.30 0.31 10.59
C TRP A 61 17.93 0.33 11.98
N PHE A 62 17.86 -0.78 12.72
CA PHE A 62 18.50 -0.90 14.03
C PHE A 62 20.03 -0.94 13.94
N THR A 63 20.60 -1.59 12.93
CA THR A 63 22.06 -1.84 12.85
C THR A 63 22.83 -0.72 12.13
N LYS A 64 22.21 0.01 11.18
CA LYS A 64 22.91 1.00 10.33
C LYS A 64 22.74 2.48 10.75
N GLY A 65 22.08 2.76 11.87
CA GLY A 65 22.09 4.07 12.54
C GLY A 65 21.13 5.16 11.99
N LYS A 66 21.05 6.30 12.71
CA LYS A 66 20.07 7.41 12.52
C LYS A 66 20.03 8.01 11.10
N ARG A 67 21.18 8.08 10.41
CA ARG A 67 21.29 8.68 9.07
C ARG A 67 20.61 7.82 7.99
N TYR A 68 20.57 6.51 8.19
CA TYR A 68 19.87 5.58 7.29
C TYR A 68 18.35 5.65 7.46
N LEU A 69 17.84 5.73 8.69
CA LEU A 69 16.41 5.87 8.98
C LEU A 69 15.80 7.13 8.32
N SER A 70 16.48 8.27 8.41
CA SER A 70 16.02 9.52 7.79
C SER A 70 16.03 9.48 6.25
N MET A 71 16.99 8.74 5.67
CA MET A 71 17.18 8.63 4.22
C MET A 71 16.32 7.50 3.60
N ALA A 72 16.08 6.41 4.34
CA ALA A 72 15.33 5.24 3.93
C ALA A 72 13.82 5.33 4.25
N ALA A 73 13.41 6.13 5.25
CA ALA A 73 11.99 6.38 5.52
C ALA A 73 11.38 7.19 4.38
N ASN A 74 10.70 6.48 3.49
CA ASN A 74 9.94 7.01 2.37
C ASN A 74 8.46 6.64 2.56
N PRO A 75 7.52 7.36 1.91
CA PRO A 75 6.10 7.00 1.97
C PRO A 75 5.81 5.55 1.53
N THR A 76 6.65 4.95 0.66
CA THR A 76 6.47 3.56 0.21
C THR A 76 6.76 2.54 1.32
N SER A 77 7.43 2.93 2.41
CA SER A 77 7.63 2.09 3.60
C SER A 77 6.30 1.76 4.28
N GLN A 78 5.22 2.52 4.03
CA GLN A 78 3.88 2.17 4.50
C GLN A 78 3.33 0.89 3.86
N LEU A 79 3.92 0.39 2.77
CA LEU A 79 3.58 -0.93 2.22
C LEU A 79 3.90 -2.06 3.21
N SER A 80 5.00 -1.98 3.97
CA SER A 80 5.30 -2.93 5.05
C SER A 80 4.21 -2.92 6.14
N VAL A 81 3.77 -1.72 6.56
CA VAL A 81 2.66 -1.55 7.51
C VAL A 81 1.41 -2.25 6.98
N ILE A 82 1.04 -1.95 5.74
CA ILE A 82 -0.17 -2.51 5.11
C ILE A 82 -0.06 -4.04 5.01
N GLY A 83 1.10 -4.58 4.63
CA GLY A 83 1.32 -6.03 4.57
C GLY A 83 1.11 -6.73 5.90
N ASN A 84 1.63 -6.16 6.98
CA ASN A 84 1.38 -6.68 8.32
C ASN A 84 -0.10 -6.63 8.73
N LEU A 85 -0.78 -5.52 8.46
CA LEU A 85 -2.20 -5.37 8.80
C LEU A 85 -3.12 -6.28 7.97
N VAL A 86 -2.82 -6.46 6.68
CA VAL A 86 -3.52 -7.40 5.80
C VAL A 86 -3.26 -8.85 6.25
N GLY A 87 -2.02 -9.18 6.60
CA GLY A 87 -1.65 -10.48 7.16
C GLY A 87 -2.36 -10.77 8.48
N ALA A 88 -2.43 -9.77 9.38
CA ALA A 88 -3.15 -9.84 10.65
C ALA A 88 -4.65 -10.08 10.45
N GLN A 89 -5.27 -9.37 9.49
CA GLN A 89 -6.67 -9.56 9.15
C GLN A 89 -6.95 -11.00 8.69
N ALA A 90 -6.11 -11.52 7.80
CA ALA A 90 -6.25 -12.89 7.30
C ALA A 90 -6.02 -13.93 8.43
N ALA A 91 -5.02 -13.74 9.29
CA ALA A 91 -4.78 -14.59 10.46
C ALA A 91 -5.98 -14.62 11.41
N ALA A 92 -6.58 -13.46 11.67
CA ALA A 92 -7.76 -13.37 12.53
C ALA A 92 -8.96 -14.14 11.96
N ARG A 93 -9.18 -14.07 10.63
CA ARG A 93 -10.23 -14.83 9.95
C ARG A 93 -10.04 -16.35 10.01
N MET A 94 -8.80 -16.83 10.13
CA MET A 94 -8.49 -18.26 10.35
C MET A 94 -8.66 -18.69 11.82
N GLY A 95 -8.94 -17.77 12.73
CA GLY A 95 -8.99 -18.02 14.18
C GLY A 95 -7.62 -17.95 14.87
N TRP A 96 -6.55 -17.57 14.17
CA TRP A 96 -5.19 -17.48 14.71
C TRP A 96 -4.96 -16.15 15.40
N ARG A 97 -5.57 -15.99 16.59
CA ARG A 97 -5.58 -14.75 17.35
C ARG A 97 -4.17 -14.24 17.71
N GLU A 98 -3.29 -15.12 18.19
CA GLU A 98 -1.94 -14.71 18.60
C GLU A 98 -1.11 -14.18 17.42
N SER A 99 -1.13 -14.88 16.29
CA SER A 99 -0.44 -14.44 15.08
C SER A 99 -1.03 -13.14 14.53
N ALA A 100 -2.36 -12.99 14.59
CA ALA A 100 -3.03 -11.76 14.19
C ALA A 100 -2.63 -10.57 15.06
N VAL A 101 -2.62 -10.73 16.38
CA VAL A 101 -2.18 -9.69 17.32
C VAL A 101 -0.72 -9.34 17.10
N ALA A 102 0.16 -10.33 16.93
CA ALA A 102 1.59 -10.10 16.68
C ALA A 102 1.84 -9.25 15.42
N LEU A 103 1.23 -9.62 14.29
CA LEU A 103 1.35 -8.87 13.03
C LEU A 103 0.71 -7.49 13.13
N PHE A 104 -0.44 -7.38 13.80
CA PHE A 104 -1.10 -6.10 14.04
C PHE A 104 -0.23 -5.15 14.85
N SER A 105 0.36 -5.63 15.95
CA SER A 105 1.26 -4.86 16.81
C SER A 105 2.50 -4.39 16.04
N LEU A 106 3.13 -5.26 15.24
CA LEU A 106 4.28 -4.90 14.41
C LEU A 106 3.91 -3.79 13.42
N GLY A 107 2.78 -3.95 12.71
CA GLY A 107 2.28 -2.95 11.77
C GLY A 107 1.99 -1.60 12.42
N MET A 108 1.32 -1.59 13.57
CA MET A 108 0.94 -0.34 14.26
C MET A 108 2.12 0.40 14.87
N VAL A 109 3.08 -0.30 15.48
CA VAL A 109 4.31 0.33 15.98
C VAL A 109 5.08 0.95 14.82
N HIS A 110 5.20 0.23 13.71
CA HIS A 110 5.90 0.75 12.54
C HIS A 110 5.18 1.94 11.90
N TYR A 111 3.85 1.88 11.84
CA TYR A 111 3.03 3.00 11.39
C TYR A 111 3.35 4.27 12.18
N LEU A 112 3.41 4.18 13.51
CA LEU A 112 3.68 5.34 14.36
C LEU A 112 5.08 5.92 14.10
N VAL A 113 6.10 5.06 14.00
CA VAL A 113 7.49 5.49 13.71
C VAL A 113 7.57 6.18 12.34
N LEU A 114 6.96 5.60 11.31
CA LEU A 114 6.91 6.18 9.97
C LEU A 114 6.11 7.48 9.94
N PHE A 115 4.99 7.52 10.64
CA PHE A 115 4.12 8.70 10.73
C PHE A 115 4.90 9.89 11.26
N VAL A 116 5.55 9.74 12.42
CA VAL A 116 6.34 10.80 13.05
C VAL A 116 7.54 11.19 12.17
N THR A 117 8.29 10.22 11.66
CA THR A 117 9.50 10.46 10.87
C THR A 117 9.20 11.20 9.56
N LEU A 118 8.17 10.76 8.83
CA LEU A 118 7.78 11.41 7.59
C LEU A 118 7.16 12.79 7.86
N TYR A 119 6.37 12.94 8.93
CA TYR A 119 5.79 14.24 9.31
C TYR A 119 6.89 15.27 9.61
N GLN A 120 7.92 14.90 10.36
CA GLN A 120 9.07 15.77 10.64
C GLN A 120 9.84 16.15 9.36
N ARG A 121 10.03 15.18 8.46
CA ARG A 121 10.73 15.40 7.18
C ARG A 121 10.01 16.39 6.26
N LEU A 122 8.67 16.41 6.29
CA LEU A 122 7.87 17.38 5.52
C LEU A 122 8.04 18.83 6.00
N SER A 123 8.32 19.00 7.29
CA SER A 123 8.49 20.31 7.91
C SER A 123 9.89 20.90 7.66
N GLY A 124 10.91 20.05 7.44
CA GLY A 124 12.33 20.40 7.37
C GLY A 124 12.87 20.97 6.05
N GLY A 125 12.05 21.29 5.04
CA GLY A 125 12.48 22.03 3.84
C GLY A 125 12.92 21.19 2.62
N ASP A 126 13.25 19.91 2.79
CA ASP A 126 13.51 18.99 1.67
C ASP A 126 12.19 18.58 0.99
N ARG A 127 11.79 19.36 -0.02
CA ARG A 127 10.60 19.08 -0.85
C ARG A 127 10.72 17.68 -1.45
N LEU A 128 9.95 16.72 -0.92
CA LEU A 128 9.83 15.39 -1.50
C LEU A 128 9.56 15.48 -3.02
N PRO A 129 10.24 14.65 -3.84
CA PRO A 129 10.06 14.62 -5.28
C PRO A 129 8.58 14.56 -5.66
N ALA A 130 8.18 15.30 -6.70
CA ALA A 130 6.78 15.37 -7.14
C ALA A 130 6.14 14.00 -7.43
N MET A 131 6.97 12.98 -7.68
CA MET A 131 6.61 11.60 -7.98
C MET A 131 6.10 10.81 -6.75
N LEU A 132 6.42 11.22 -5.52
CA LEU A 132 6.01 10.52 -4.29
C LEU A 132 4.68 11.02 -3.70
N ARG A 133 4.02 11.98 -4.36
CA ARG A 133 2.76 12.57 -3.88
C ARG A 133 1.57 11.61 -3.81
N PRO A 134 1.39 10.66 -4.76
CA PRO A 134 0.34 9.65 -4.63
C PRO A 134 0.48 8.78 -3.38
N VAL A 135 1.72 8.55 -2.96
CA VAL A 135 2.05 7.67 -1.84
C VAL A 135 1.67 8.29 -0.49
N PHE A 136 1.38 9.59 -0.42
CA PHE A 136 0.81 10.19 0.80
C PHE A 136 -0.58 9.66 1.14
N PHE A 137 -1.29 9.08 0.17
CA PHE A 137 -2.59 8.47 0.44
C PHE A 137 -2.44 7.17 1.25
N LEU A 138 -1.25 6.56 1.26
CA LEU A 138 -0.97 5.43 2.14
C LEU A 138 -1.09 5.81 3.64
N PHE A 139 -0.98 7.09 4.01
CA PHE A 139 -1.01 7.52 5.42
C PHE A 139 -2.36 7.27 6.09
N PHE A 140 -3.45 7.39 5.35
CA PHE A 140 -4.79 7.04 5.83
C PHE A 140 -5.15 5.59 5.47
N ALA A 141 -4.49 4.98 4.48
CA ALA A 141 -4.69 3.57 4.18
C ALA A 141 -4.33 2.66 5.36
N ALA A 142 -3.20 2.93 6.02
CA ALA A 142 -2.75 2.16 7.17
C ALA A 142 -3.76 2.14 8.33
N PRO A 143 -4.25 3.27 8.88
CA PRO A 143 -5.26 3.25 9.93
C PRO A 143 -6.61 2.68 9.45
N SER A 144 -6.96 2.83 8.17
CA SER A 144 -8.15 2.16 7.60
C SER A 144 -8.01 0.63 7.62
N MET A 145 -6.88 0.11 7.14
CA MET A 145 -6.59 -1.33 7.18
C MET A 145 -6.51 -1.84 8.63
N ALA A 146 -5.94 -1.04 9.53
CA ALA A 146 -5.85 -1.38 10.94
C ALA A 146 -7.23 -1.49 11.57
N SER A 147 -8.17 -0.60 11.24
CA SER A 147 -9.57 -0.69 11.68
C SER A 147 -10.21 -2.02 11.25
N LEU A 148 -10.03 -2.43 10.00
CA LEU A 148 -10.56 -3.71 9.47
C LEU A 148 -9.88 -4.94 10.09
N ALA A 149 -8.56 -4.87 10.32
CA ALA A 149 -7.80 -5.93 10.97
C ALA A 149 -8.23 -6.08 12.43
N TRP A 150 -8.38 -4.96 13.16
CA TRP A 150 -8.84 -4.95 14.54
C TRP A 150 -10.26 -5.50 14.68
N LYS A 151 -11.19 -5.10 13.79
CA LYS A 151 -12.53 -5.71 13.71
C LYS A 151 -12.43 -7.24 13.59
N SER A 152 -11.52 -7.73 12.75
CA SER A 152 -11.36 -9.17 12.54
C SER A 152 -10.77 -9.88 13.77
N ILE A 153 -9.89 -9.22 14.52
CA ILE A 153 -9.30 -9.74 15.78
C ILE A 153 -10.34 -9.75 16.91
N ALA A 154 -11.01 -8.61 17.12
CA ALA A 154 -12.00 -8.40 18.17
C ALA A 154 -13.32 -9.14 17.90
N GLY A 155 -13.63 -9.43 16.64
CA GLY A 155 -14.87 -10.05 16.19
C GLY A 155 -16.05 -9.08 16.00
N ALA A 156 -15.89 -7.82 16.39
CA ALA A 156 -16.90 -6.76 16.27
C ALA A 156 -16.25 -5.42 15.93
N PHE A 157 -17.02 -4.47 15.39
CA PHE A 157 -16.55 -3.11 15.09
C PHE A 157 -16.60 -2.23 16.35
N ASP A 158 -15.76 -2.60 17.31
CA ASP A 158 -15.65 -2.02 18.65
C ASP A 158 -15.01 -0.62 18.68
N MET A 159 -14.73 -0.11 19.89
CA MET A 159 -14.11 1.20 20.08
C MET A 159 -12.74 1.31 19.43
N GLY A 160 -11.92 0.25 19.45
CA GLY A 160 -10.60 0.23 18.80
C GLY A 160 -10.72 0.42 17.28
N SER A 161 -11.65 -0.31 16.66
CA SER A 161 -11.96 -0.17 15.22
C SER A 161 -12.42 1.26 14.89
N LYS A 162 -13.30 1.83 15.71
CA LYS A 162 -13.83 3.20 15.55
C LYS A 162 -12.73 4.26 15.67
N MET A 163 -11.84 4.16 16.66
CA MET A 163 -10.74 5.11 16.85
C MET A 163 -9.83 5.16 15.61
N LEU A 164 -9.45 3.99 15.08
CA LEU A 164 -8.61 3.88 13.88
C LEU A 164 -9.33 4.39 12.63
N PHE A 165 -10.62 4.11 12.50
CA PHE A 165 -11.46 4.62 11.41
C PHE A 165 -11.55 6.15 11.42
N PHE A 166 -11.83 6.78 12.57
CA PHE A 166 -11.89 8.23 12.68
C PHE A 166 -10.53 8.89 12.46
N LEU A 167 -9.43 8.28 12.91
CA LEU A 167 -8.09 8.74 12.59
C LEU A 167 -7.86 8.76 11.08
N SER A 168 -8.28 7.71 10.38
CA SER A 168 -8.19 7.65 8.92
C SER A 168 -9.02 8.74 8.23
N LEU A 169 -10.29 8.91 8.62
CA LEU A 169 -11.16 9.96 8.08
C LEU A 169 -10.59 11.36 8.28
N PHE A 170 -9.97 11.63 9.43
CA PHE A 170 -9.31 12.88 9.71
C PHE A 170 -8.14 13.12 8.75
N LEU A 171 -7.26 12.13 8.59
CA LEU A 171 -6.10 12.22 7.68
C LEU A 171 -6.55 12.38 6.23
N PHE A 172 -7.57 11.64 5.81
CA PHE A 172 -8.17 11.73 4.48
C PHE A 172 -8.74 13.13 4.20
N THR A 173 -9.57 13.64 5.11
CA THR A 173 -10.16 14.98 5.00
C THR A 173 -9.07 16.06 4.96
N SER A 174 -8.05 15.95 5.82
CA SER A 174 -6.90 16.86 5.85
C SER A 174 -6.14 16.91 4.52
N LEU A 175 -5.99 15.76 3.86
CA LEU A 175 -5.34 15.65 2.56
C LEU A 175 -6.19 16.28 1.44
N ILE A 176 -7.49 15.98 1.40
CA ILE A 176 -8.41 16.47 0.36
C ILE A 176 -8.61 17.99 0.45
N CYS A 177 -8.66 18.55 1.66
CA CYS A 177 -8.78 20.00 1.85
C CYS A 177 -7.53 20.78 1.37
N ARG A 178 -6.44 20.11 0.97
CA ARG A 178 -5.21 20.74 0.45
C ARG A 178 -4.93 20.37 -1.01
N PRO A 179 -5.84 20.70 -1.96
CA PRO A 179 -5.72 20.28 -3.36
C PRO A 179 -4.49 20.89 -4.08
N MET A 180 -3.94 22.00 -3.57
CA MET A 180 -2.74 22.63 -4.13
C MET A 180 -1.50 21.73 -4.09
N LEU A 181 -1.43 20.77 -3.15
CA LEU A 181 -0.36 19.78 -3.10
C LEU A 181 -0.39 18.84 -4.31
N PHE A 182 -1.58 18.57 -4.85
CA PHE A 182 -1.81 17.59 -5.90
C PHE A 182 -1.91 18.21 -7.29
N LYS A 183 -2.28 19.51 -7.40
CA LYS A 183 -2.45 20.23 -8.68
C LYS A 183 -1.27 20.09 -9.65
N ARG A 184 -0.03 20.11 -9.16
CA ARG A 184 1.18 19.96 -10.01
C ARG A 184 1.48 18.50 -10.38
N SER A 185 1.08 17.54 -9.54
CA SER A 185 1.27 16.10 -9.79
C SER A 185 0.16 15.51 -10.68
N MET A 186 -1.02 16.12 -10.67
CA MET A 186 -2.18 15.71 -11.48
C MET A 186 -2.11 16.23 -12.93
N ARG A 187 -1.09 17.03 -13.28
CA ARG A 187 -0.97 17.71 -14.59
C ARG A 187 -0.48 16.80 -15.72
N ARG A 188 0.17 15.68 -15.39
CA ARG A 188 0.55 14.63 -16.36
C ARG A 188 0.12 13.30 -15.76
N PHE A 189 -0.62 12.51 -16.55
CA PHE A 189 -0.96 11.16 -16.16
C PHE A 189 0.32 10.34 -15.90
N ASN A 190 0.34 9.58 -14.82
CA ASN A 190 1.43 8.69 -14.45
C ASN A 190 0.81 7.41 -13.86
N VAL A 191 1.36 6.24 -14.23
CA VAL A 191 0.96 4.93 -13.71
C VAL A 191 0.97 4.91 -12.16
N ALA A 192 1.80 5.72 -11.51
CA ALA A 192 1.82 5.90 -10.05
C ALA A 192 0.48 6.37 -9.44
N TRP A 193 -0.48 6.86 -10.24
CA TRP A 193 -1.82 7.22 -9.75
C TRP A 193 -2.65 6.01 -9.29
N TRP A 194 -2.27 4.79 -9.69
CA TRP A 194 -2.89 3.57 -9.15
C TRP A 194 -2.74 3.44 -7.63
N ALA A 195 -1.75 4.12 -7.03
CA ALA A 195 -1.59 4.19 -5.58
C ALA A 195 -2.76 4.89 -4.85
N TYR A 196 -3.65 5.61 -5.56
CA TYR A 196 -4.85 6.22 -4.97
C TYR A 196 -5.99 5.22 -4.74
N SER A 197 -6.07 4.17 -5.56
CA SER A 197 -7.23 3.25 -5.56
C SER A 197 -7.29 2.42 -4.29
N PHE A 198 -6.16 1.84 -3.86
CA PHE A 198 -6.12 1.00 -2.66
C PHE A 198 -6.51 1.74 -1.37
N PRO A 199 -5.88 2.87 -0.99
CA PRO A 199 -6.25 3.63 0.20
C PRO A 199 -7.73 3.98 0.27
N LEU A 200 -8.29 4.43 -0.85
CA LEU A 200 -9.67 4.86 -0.95
C LEU A 200 -10.64 3.68 -0.83
N SER A 201 -10.29 2.53 -1.44
CA SER A 201 -11.06 1.30 -1.32
C SER A 201 -11.14 0.79 0.12
N VAL A 202 -10.01 0.80 0.83
CA VAL A 202 -9.97 0.35 2.22
C VAL A 202 -10.75 1.30 3.13
N LEU A 203 -10.63 2.61 2.93
CA LEU A 203 -11.42 3.59 3.68
C LEU A 203 -12.92 3.41 3.45
N ALA A 204 -13.33 3.12 2.21
CA ALA A 204 -14.71 2.81 1.87
C ALA A 204 -15.18 1.50 2.50
N LEU A 205 -14.34 0.47 2.56
CA LEU A 205 -14.67 -0.77 3.29
C LEU A 205 -14.85 -0.49 4.79
N ALA A 206 -13.96 0.29 5.41
CA ALA A 206 -14.09 0.65 6.81
C ALA A 206 -15.34 1.49 7.09
N SER A 207 -15.78 2.34 6.15
CA SER A 207 -17.02 3.11 6.31
C SER A 207 -18.28 2.24 6.16
N VAL A 208 -18.25 1.19 5.33
CA VAL A 208 -19.31 0.16 5.29
C VAL A 208 -19.44 -0.53 6.63
N GLU A 209 -18.32 -0.97 7.21
CA GLU A 209 -18.31 -1.63 8.52
C GLU A 209 -18.83 -0.72 9.64
N TYR A 210 -18.42 0.55 9.62
CA TYR A 210 -18.93 1.55 10.55
C TYR A 210 -20.45 1.78 10.41
N ALA A 211 -20.96 1.85 9.18
CA ALA A 211 -22.38 2.05 8.93
C ALA A 211 -23.23 0.84 9.35
N GLN A 212 -22.72 -0.39 9.17
CA GLN A 212 -23.39 -1.61 9.64
C GLN A 212 -23.48 -1.67 11.16
N GLU A 213 -22.45 -1.19 11.86
CA GLU A 213 -22.40 -1.17 13.32
C GLU A 213 -23.32 -0.09 13.92
N VAL A 214 -23.22 1.16 13.43
CA VAL A 214 -23.94 2.30 14.02
C VAL A 214 -25.39 2.40 13.52
N LYS A 215 -25.68 1.92 12.31
CA LYS A 215 -27.00 1.96 11.66
C LYS A 215 -27.67 3.34 11.61
N GLY A 216 -26.86 4.40 11.69
CA GLY A 216 -27.32 5.79 11.68
C GLY A 216 -27.36 6.36 10.26
N VAL A 217 -28.30 7.29 10.01
CA VAL A 217 -28.45 7.96 8.70
C VAL A 217 -27.16 8.62 8.25
N MET A 218 -26.47 9.35 9.14
CA MET A 218 -25.19 10.00 8.84
C MET A 218 -24.09 8.98 8.47
N ALA A 219 -24.08 7.81 9.12
CA ALA A 219 -23.11 6.76 8.82
C ALA A 219 -23.37 6.15 7.42
N HIS A 220 -24.63 5.96 7.04
CA HIS A 220 -24.99 5.51 5.69
C HIS A 220 -24.66 6.54 4.61
N ILE A 221 -24.87 7.83 4.87
CA ILE A 221 -24.46 8.91 3.95
C ILE A 221 -22.95 8.90 3.75
N LEU A 222 -22.18 8.81 4.84
CA LEU A 222 -20.71 8.75 4.78
C LEU A 222 -20.22 7.51 4.02
N MET A 223 -20.84 6.36 4.28
CA MET A 223 -20.56 5.10 3.57
C MET A 223 -20.78 5.27 2.07
N LEU A 224 -21.96 5.75 1.67
CA LEU A 224 -22.31 5.94 0.26
C LEU A 224 -21.34 6.91 -0.43
N PHE A 225 -21.02 8.03 0.23
CA PHE A 225 -20.07 9.01 -0.28
C PHE A 225 -18.68 8.39 -0.53
N MET A 226 -18.15 7.64 0.44
CA MET A 226 -16.85 6.96 0.30
C MET A 226 -16.87 5.91 -0.82
N LEU A 227 -17.94 5.12 -0.93
CA LEU A 227 -18.09 4.11 -1.98
C LEU A 227 -18.13 4.73 -3.37
N VAL A 228 -18.98 5.74 -3.58
CA VAL A 228 -19.09 6.45 -4.86
C VAL A 228 -17.75 7.06 -5.25
N LEU A 229 -17.06 7.69 -4.29
CA LEU A 229 -15.75 8.28 -4.53
C LEU A 229 -14.72 7.22 -4.91
N SER A 230 -14.68 6.08 -4.22
CA SER A 230 -13.78 4.96 -4.53
C SER A 230 -13.99 4.39 -5.93
N VAL A 231 -15.25 4.16 -6.30
CA VAL A 231 -15.64 3.64 -7.61
C VAL A 231 -15.29 4.64 -8.70
N LEU A 232 -15.62 5.92 -8.51
CA LEU A 232 -15.33 6.97 -9.49
C LEU A 232 -13.83 7.12 -9.76
N VAL A 233 -13.00 7.13 -8.71
CA VAL A 233 -11.54 7.22 -8.86
C VAL A 233 -11.00 5.99 -9.58
N SER A 234 -11.43 4.79 -9.20
CA SER A 234 -10.96 3.55 -9.81
C SER A 234 -11.37 3.44 -11.28
N LEU A 235 -12.63 3.78 -11.62
CA LEU A 235 -13.11 3.82 -13.00
C LEU A 235 -12.34 4.85 -13.83
N SER A 236 -12.11 6.04 -13.28
CA SER A 236 -11.32 7.08 -13.96
C SER A 236 -9.92 6.57 -14.28
N LEU A 237 -9.24 5.91 -13.33
CA LEU A 237 -7.91 5.34 -13.53
C LEU A 237 -7.89 4.25 -14.60
N VAL A 238 -8.90 3.37 -14.62
CA VAL A 238 -9.04 2.34 -15.67
C VAL A 238 -9.18 3.01 -17.03
N ILE A 239 -10.10 3.97 -17.18
CA ILE A 239 -10.32 4.70 -18.44
C ILE A 239 -9.04 5.39 -18.91
N PHE A 240 -8.37 6.14 -18.03
CA PHE A 240 -7.11 6.81 -18.38
C PHE A 240 -6.00 5.82 -18.75
N THR A 241 -5.93 4.67 -18.08
CA THR A 241 -4.93 3.64 -18.39
C THR A 241 -5.19 3.00 -19.76
N VAL A 242 -6.45 2.69 -20.07
CA VAL A 242 -6.84 2.11 -21.38
C VAL A 242 -6.59 3.09 -22.52
N ILE A 243 -6.88 4.38 -22.33
CA ILE A 243 -6.63 5.42 -23.34
C ILE A 243 -5.12 5.63 -23.57
N ASN A 244 -4.29 5.47 -22.53
CA ASN A 244 -2.84 5.70 -22.59
C ASN A 244 -2.02 4.40 -22.61
N THR A 245 -2.53 3.33 -23.24
CA THR A 245 -1.85 2.02 -23.35
C THR A 245 -0.43 2.08 -23.92
N ARG A 246 -0.13 3.08 -24.77
CA ARG A 246 1.22 3.32 -25.30
C ARG A 246 2.27 3.68 -24.23
N MET A 247 1.89 4.05 -23.00
CA MET A 247 2.82 4.28 -21.88
C MET A 247 3.23 3.00 -21.14
N LEU A 248 2.50 1.88 -21.31
CA LEU A 248 2.79 0.61 -20.63
C LEU A 248 3.78 -0.26 -21.40
N LEU A 249 4.02 0.06 -22.68
CA LEU A 249 5.04 -0.59 -23.51
C LEU A 249 6.36 0.18 -23.32
N PRO A 250 7.45 -0.49 -22.88
CA PRO A 250 8.75 0.14 -22.76
C PRO A 250 9.34 0.34 -24.15
N ASP A 251 8.99 1.45 -24.82
CA ASP A 251 9.64 1.83 -26.09
C ASP A 251 10.99 2.53 -25.87
N ASN A 252 11.43 2.74 -24.63
CA ASN A 252 12.70 3.40 -24.33
C ASN A 252 13.35 2.82 -23.06
N ASP A 253 13.72 1.55 -23.09
CA ASP A 253 14.71 1.02 -22.14
C ASP A 253 16.12 1.45 -22.60
N PRO A 254 16.83 2.33 -21.87
CA PRO A 254 18.22 2.67 -22.18
C PRO A 254 19.17 1.46 -22.12
N ILE A 255 18.70 0.34 -21.56
CA ILE A 255 19.46 -0.92 -21.46
C ILE A 255 19.33 -1.76 -22.74
N ALA A 256 18.19 -1.68 -23.45
CA ALA A 256 18.01 -2.38 -24.73
C ALA A 256 18.92 -1.76 -25.82
N THR A 257 19.05 -0.43 -25.83
CA THR A 257 20.02 0.27 -26.70
C THR A 257 21.46 -0.03 -26.32
N THR A 258 21.77 -0.20 -25.03
CA THR A 258 23.13 -0.59 -24.58
C THR A 258 23.47 -2.03 -24.98
N LEU A 259 22.51 -2.96 -24.91
CA LEU A 259 22.69 -4.34 -25.34
C LEU A 259 22.82 -4.47 -26.87
N LEU A 260 22.03 -3.71 -27.64
CA LEU A 260 22.17 -3.63 -29.10
C LEU A 260 23.52 -3.05 -29.55
N HIS A 261 24.09 -2.13 -28.76
CA HIS A 261 25.40 -1.54 -29.04
C HIS A 261 26.60 -2.43 -28.62
N SER A 262 26.33 -3.49 -27.85
CA SER A 262 27.33 -4.47 -27.38
C SER A 262 27.42 -5.73 -28.25
N LEU A 263 26.57 -5.87 -29.26
CA LEU A 263 26.65 -6.97 -30.23
C LEU A 263 27.78 -6.71 -31.25
N PRO A 264 28.64 -7.71 -31.53
CA PRO A 264 29.69 -7.58 -32.53
C PRO A 264 29.14 -7.30 -33.93
N LEU A 265 29.87 -6.51 -34.72
CA LEU A 265 29.52 -5.87 -36.00
C LEU A 265 29.05 -6.80 -37.15
N VAL A 266 28.82 -8.09 -36.93
CA VAL A 266 28.54 -9.08 -37.98
C VAL A 266 27.11 -8.95 -38.55
N TYR A 267 26.16 -8.35 -37.83
CA TYR A 267 24.76 -8.27 -38.28
C TYR A 267 24.36 -6.92 -38.93
N ARG A 268 25.25 -5.93 -39.03
CA ARG A 268 24.92 -4.59 -39.57
C ARG A 268 24.84 -4.55 -41.12
N ARG A 269 25.08 -5.66 -41.83
CA ARG A 269 25.27 -5.64 -43.30
C ARG A 269 24.04 -6.00 -44.15
N ASP A 270 22.97 -6.54 -43.58
CA ASP A 270 21.87 -7.12 -44.39
C ASP A 270 20.60 -6.26 -44.48
N GLN A 271 20.68 -4.94 -44.25
CA GLN A 271 19.52 -4.03 -44.38
C GLN A 271 19.82 -2.70 -45.10
N ASN A 272 20.71 -2.71 -46.10
CA ASN A 272 20.73 -1.66 -47.13
C ASN A 272 20.15 -2.19 -48.44
#